data_AF-U1NLK1-F1
#
_entry.id   AF-U1NLK1-F1
#
_cell.length_a   1.000
_cell.length_b   1.000
_cell.length_c   1.000
_cell.angle_alpha   90.00
_cell.angle_beta   90.00
_cell.angle_gamma   90.00
#
_symmetry.space_group_name_H-M   'P 1'
#
loop_
_entity.id
_entity.type
_entity.pdbx_description
1 polymer ?
#
loop_
_entity_poly.entity_id
_entity_poly.type
_entity_poly.pdbx_seq_one_letter_code
_entity_poly.pdbx_strand_id
1 'polypeptide(L)'
;VTGTTRVFKCEFQQIANVGVGSRGLCLLLISVRSSRHSVGYLCMIDELLGRAELKARIEELEEENHHLKRRVEAEEERRSEAVSERQSAEATINQLEDKITQLEDAVSRARGSDSEALSFREVHRYRQAKAESLIERLNSYHAPPDGAYTGMIHDTDAIPDALREQLDDRVALLQRRLPCIVVVDDTGIISLSLEVPHPPNAFAGWDESFSLQKRWIQPTHRRQSIIALVRSDVFALCTYDGETIDTVDLTQTAITEQHSKGGFSQSRFERRRDQQIETHIDSARSTLKTFLTETDTELIDTVVVLGEQTLLSDFDDLADHMETVDARGEPEKALQEAVTEFYTVRVSIL
;
A
#
# COMPACT_ATOMS: atom_id res chain seq x y z
N VAL A 1 -53.66 -46.92 61.45
CA VAL A 1 -52.25 -46.90 61.90
C VAL A 1 -51.59 -45.70 61.24
N THR A 2 -51.06 -44.84 62.09
CA THR A 2 -50.55 -43.47 61.94
C THR A 2 -49.74 -43.14 60.68
N GLY A 3 -49.90 -41.92 60.13
CA GLY A 3 -48.93 -41.37 59.16
C GLY A 3 -49.25 -39.98 58.57
N THR A 4 -49.17 -38.94 59.40
CA THR A 4 -48.58 -37.60 59.12
C THR A 4 -48.88 -36.85 57.80
N THR A 5 -49.77 -35.87 57.87
CA THR A 5 -49.83 -34.68 56.98
C THR A 5 -48.82 -33.64 57.45
N ARG A 6 -47.77 -33.35 56.65
CA ARG A 6 -46.89 -32.18 56.85
C ARG A 6 -47.32 -31.06 55.90
N VAL A 7 -47.82 -29.97 56.48
CA VAL A 7 -48.03 -28.69 55.80
C VAL A 7 -46.73 -27.89 55.91
N PHE A 8 -46.05 -27.64 54.80
CA PHE A 8 -44.97 -26.66 54.73
C PHE A 8 -45.54 -25.34 54.20
N LYS A 9 -45.65 -24.37 55.10
CA LYS A 9 -45.68 -22.94 54.78
C LYS A 9 -44.31 -22.54 54.26
N CYS A 10 -44.23 -21.85 53.14
CA CYS A 10 -43.10 -20.99 52.81
C CYS A 10 -43.65 -19.61 52.46
N GLU A 11 -43.21 -18.65 53.26
CA GLU A 11 -43.53 -17.24 53.21
C GLU A 11 -42.88 -16.60 51.97
N PHE A 12 -43.66 -15.78 51.28
CA PHE A 12 -43.21 -14.87 50.23
C PHE A 12 -42.48 -13.70 50.88
N GLN A 13 -41.22 -13.48 50.52
CA GLN A 13 -40.53 -12.22 50.81
C GLN A 13 -40.34 -11.45 49.50
N GLN A 14 -41.03 -10.31 49.43
CA GLN A 14 -41.00 -9.33 48.34
C GLN A 14 -39.63 -8.65 48.26
N ILE A 15 -39.09 -8.53 47.05
CA ILE A 15 -38.35 -7.33 46.63
C ILE A 15 -38.98 -6.83 45.34
N ALA A 16 -39.36 -5.57 45.39
CA ALA A 16 -40.09 -4.82 44.39
C ALA A 16 -39.14 -4.04 43.46
N ASN A 17 -39.73 -3.56 42.35
CA ASN A 17 -39.43 -2.31 41.62
C ASN A 17 -38.22 -2.34 40.64
N VAL A 18 -38.27 -1.88 39.38
CA VAL A 18 -39.17 -1.03 38.56
C VAL A 18 -38.98 -1.43 37.08
N GLY A 19 -40.02 -1.70 36.28
CA GLY A 19 -40.60 -0.80 35.24
C GLY A 19 -39.90 -1.01 33.88
N VAL A 20 -40.49 -1.01 32.68
CA VAL A 20 -41.75 -0.61 32.03
C VAL A 20 -41.71 -1.46 30.73
N GLY A 21 -42.70 -2.18 30.20
CA GLY A 21 -44.12 -1.90 30.02
C GLY A 21 -44.46 -2.28 28.57
N SER A 22 -45.33 -3.28 28.35
CA SER A 22 -46.27 -3.35 27.21
C SER A 22 -47.01 -4.69 27.15
N ARG A 23 -48.29 -4.65 27.55
CA ARG A 23 -49.45 -5.32 26.92
C ARG A 23 -49.39 -6.84 26.69
N GLY A 24 -49.90 -7.56 27.70
CA GLY A 24 -51.18 -8.26 27.58
C GLY A 24 -51.30 -9.46 26.63
N LEU A 25 -51.13 -10.64 27.19
CA LEU A 25 -52.04 -11.77 26.94
C LEU A 25 -52.04 -12.70 28.17
N CYS A 26 -53.12 -12.63 28.96
CA CYS A 26 -53.43 -13.64 29.96
C CYS A 26 -53.70 -14.97 29.25
N LEU A 27 -52.73 -15.90 29.24
CA LEU A 27 -53.05 -17.31 29.06
C LEU A 27 -53.26 -17.95 30.43
N LEU A 28 -54.52 -18.34 30.65
CA LEU A 28 -54.96 -19.19 31.75
C LEU A 28 -54.21 -20.54 31.64
N LEU A 29 -53.14 -20.74 32.43
CA LEU A 29 -52.50 -22.05 32.55
C LEU A 29 -53.35 -22.94 33.46
N ILE A 30 -54.34 -23.60 32.88
CA ILE A 30 -54.87 -24.85 33.43
C ILE A 30 -53.73 -25.86 33.34
N SER A 31 -53.04 -26.10 34.45
CA SER A 31 -52.07 -27.18 34.57
C SER A 31 -52.81 -28.53 34.54
N VAL A 32 -53.18 -28.98 33.35
CA VAL A 32 -53.49 -30.40 33.11
C VAL A 32 -52.18 -31.13 33.31
N ARG A 33 -52.08 -31.79 34.46
CA ARG A 33 -51.03 -32.75 34.80
C ARG A 33 -51.18 -33.95 33.86
N SER A 34 -50.76 -33.79 32.61
CA SER A 34 -50.69 -34.88 31.64
C SER A 34 -49.42 -35.66 31.90
N SER A 35 -49.62 -36.96 31.96
CA SER A 35 -48.67 -38.03 32.26
C SER A 35 -47.36 -37.93 31.47
N ARG A 36 -46.29 -38.47 32.06
CA ARG A 36 -45.00 -38.80 31.38
C ARG A 36 -45.14 -39.79 30.21
N HIS A 37 -46.33 -39.94 29.60
CA HIS A 37 -46.59 -40.82 28.45
C HIS A 37 -46.86 -40.03 27.15
N SER A 38 -47.12 -38.72 27.22
CA SER A 38 -47.37 -37.89 26.01
C SER A 38 -46.11 -37.38 25.32
N VAL A 39 -44.95 -37.40 26.00
CA VAL A 39 -43.65 -37.00 25.42
C VAL A 39 -43.14 -38.02 24.38
N GLY A 40 -43.46 -39.31 24.56
CA GLY A 40 -43.07 -40.37 23.63
C GLY A 40 -43.89 -40.38 22.32
N TYR A 41 -45.19 -40.07 22.40
CA TYR A 41 -46.08 -40.06 21.24
C TYR A 41 -45.87 -38.86 20.30
N LEU A 42 -45.40 -37.73 20.84
CA LEU A 42 -45.10 -36.54 20.04
C LEU A 42 -43.85 -36.71 19.18
N CYS A 43 -42.84 -37.45 19.65
CA CYS A 43 -41.62 -37.75 18.88
C CYS A 43 -41.90 -38.70 17.71
N MET A 44 -42.75 -39.71 17.89
CA MET A 44 -43.07 -40.68 16.83
C MET A 44 -43.94 -40.09 15.70
N ILE A 45 -44.79 -39.10 15.99
CA ILE A 45 -45.60 -38.41 14.96
C ILE A 45 -44.74 -37.43 14.14
N ASP A 46 -43.75 -36.78 14.76
CA ASP A 46 -42.81 -35.91 14.06
C ASP A 46 -41.87 -36.69 13.11
N GLU A 47 -41.57 -37.96 13.42
CA GLU A 47 -40.80 -38.89 12.58
C GLU A 47 -41.59 -39.39 11.36
N LEU A 48 -42.89 -39.69 11.52
CA LEU A 48 -43.74 -40.21 10.43
C LEU A 48 -44.22 -39.14 9.43
N LEU A 49 -44.10 -37.85 9.77
CA LEU A 49 -44.56 -36.72 8.93
C LEU A 49 -43.41 -35.94 8.26
N GLY A 50 -42.17 -36.44 8.29
CA GLY A 50 -41.00 -35.79 7.67
C GLY A 50 -40.57 -34.48 8.34
N ARG A 51 -41.24 -34.11 9.44
CA ARG A 51 -40.98 -32.87 10.18
C ARG A 51 -39.70 -32.98 11.01
N ALA A 52 -39.34 -34.19 11.45
CA ALA A 52 -38.06 -34.47 12.08
C ALA A 52 -36.88 -34.27 11.12
N GLU A 53 -37.00 -34.75 9.88
CA GLU A 53 -35.96 -34.59 8.83
C GLU A 53 -35.80 -33.12 8.42
N LEU A 54 -36.92 -32.40 8.25
CA LEU A 54 -36.88 -30.96 7.97
C LEU A 54 -36.30 -30.16 9.14
N LYS A 55 -36.58 -30.52 10.39
CA LYS A 55 -35.94 -29.89 11.56
C LYS A 55 -34.44 -30.15 11.59
N ALA A 56 -34.01 -31.38 11.32
CA ALA A 56 -32.59 -31.72 11.25
C ALA A 56 -31.88 -30.94 10.13
N ARG A 57 -32.52 -30.79 8.96
CA ARG A 57 -31.96 -29.99 7.87
C ARG A 57 -31.94 -28.50 8.17
N ILE A 58 -32.94 -27.99 8.89
CA ILE A 58 -32.93 -26.59 9.37
C ILE A 58 -31.77 -26.38 10.34
N GLU A 59 -31.56 -27.30 11.29
CA GLU A 59 -30.48 -27.22 12.27
C GLU A 59 -29.09 -27.28 11.59
N GLU A 60 -28.91 -28.19 10.62
CA GLU A 60 -27.71 -28.28 9.80
C GLU A 60 -27.45 -26.99 8.99
N LEU A 61 -28.49 -26.45 8.33
CA LEU A 61 -28.39 -25.21 7.57
C LEU A 61 -28.13 -23.99 8.47
N GLU A 62 -28.69 -23.96 9.68
CA GLU A 62 -28.43 -22.92 10.68
C GLU A 62 -26.99 -22.97 11.18
N GLU A 63 -26.44 -24.17 11.40
CA GLU A 63 -25.02 -24.37 11.74
C GLU A 63 -24.10 -23.95 10.59
N GLU A 64 -24.40 -24.33 9.35
CA GLU A 64 -23.66 -23.90 8.16
C GLU A 64 -23.71 -22.37 8.00
N ASN A 65 -24.88 -21.75 8.21
CA ASN A 65 -25.03 -20.30 8.15
C ASN A 65 -24.18 -19.62 9.23
N HIS A 66 -24.18 -20.16 10.45
CA HIS A 66 -23.33 -19.66 11.53
C HIS A 66 -21.84 -19.84 11.26
N HIS A 67 -21.43 -20.91 10.59
CA HIS A 67 -20.05 -21.11 10.18
C HIS A 67 -19.63 -20.13 9.06
N LEU A 68 -20.47 -19.95 8.04
CA LEU A 68 -20.23 -19.00 6.96
C LEU A 68 -20.17 -17.56 7.47
N LYS A 69 -21.08 -17.19 8.37
CA LYS A 69 -21.11 -15.85 8.96
C LYS A 69 -19.84 -15.56 9.76
N ARG A 70 -19.39 -16.51 10.59
CA ARG A 70 -18.10 -16.39 11.31
C ARG A 70 -16.91 -16.27 10.37
N ARG A 71 -16.91 -16.96 9.23
CA ARG A 71 -15.86 -16.82 8.22
C ARG A 71 -15.84 -15.43 7.60
N VAL A 72 -17.01 -14.89 7.23
CA VAL A 72 -17.12 -13.55 6.66
C VAL A 72 -16.69 -12.49 7.68
N GLU A 73 -17.16 -12.58 8.93
CA GLU A 73 -16.76 -11.67 10.01
C GLU A 73 -15.24 -11.71 10.23
N ALA A 74 -14.62 -12.89 10.23
CA ALA A 74 -13.17 -13.02 10.38
C ALA A 74 -12.38 -12.48 9.17
N GLU A 75 -12.91 -12.55 7.95
CA GLU A 75 -12.31 -11.93 6.77
C GLU A 75 -12.46 -10.40 6.78
N GLU A 76 -13.63 -9.90 7.19
CA GLU A 76 -13.88 -8.47 7.36
C GLU A 76 -12.99 -7.86 8.44
N GLU A 77 -12.81 -8.56 9.56
CA GLU A 77 -11.90 -8.16 10.64
C GLU A 77 -10.46 -8.10 10.13
N ARG A 78 -9.98 -9.14 9.42
CA ARG A 78 -8.64 -9.14 8.80
C ARG A 78 -8.44 -8.00 7.81
N ARG A 79 -9.45 -7.67 6.99
CA ARG A 79 -9.38 -6.51 6.08
C ARG A 79 -9.32 -5.19 6.84
N SER A 80 -10.14 -5.04 7.89
CA SER A 80 -10.15 -3.84 8.73
C SER A 80 -8.83 -3.65 9.47
N GLU A 81 -8.25 -4.73 9.99
CA GLU A 81 -6.93 -4.73 10.63
C GLU A 81 -5.84 -4.32 9.63
N ALA A 82 -5.80 -4.93 8.44
CA ALA A 82 -4.83 -4.58 7.40
C ALA A 82 -4.93 -3.11 6.97
N VAL A 83 -6.14 -2.55 6.83
CA VAL A 83 -6.34 -1.13 6.53
C VAL A 83 -5.87 -0.25 7.67
N SER A 84 -6.15 -0.63 8.92
CA SER A 84 -5.75 0.13 10.11
C SER A 84 -4.24 0.12 10.30
N GLU A 85 -3.58 -1.03 10.09
CA GLU A 85 -2.13 -1.16 10.08
C GLU A 85 -1.52 -0.27 9.00
N ARG A 86 -2.05 -0.29 7.77
CA ARG A 86 -1.61 0.59 6.68
C ARG A 86 -1.72 2.06 7.06
N GLN A 87 -2.84 2.49 7.62
CA GLN A 87 -3.05 3.88 8.07
C GLN A 87 -2.07 4.26 9.19
N SER A 88 -1.78 3.35 10.12
CA SER A 88 -0.83 3.60 11.21
C SER A 88 0.62 3.72 10.70
N ALA A 89 0.99 2.92 9.70
CA ALA A 89 2.28 2.99 9.03
C ALA A 89 2.41 4.33 8.27
N GLU A 90 1.38 4.72 7.50
CA GLU A 90 1.33 6.02 6.82
C GLU A 90 1.47 7.19 7.81
N ALA A 91 0.77 7.14 8.95
CA ALA A 91 0.87 8.17 9.98
C ALA A 91 2.28 8.27 10.57
N THR A 92 2.94 7.13 10.77
CA THR A 92 4.32 7.09 11.28
C THR A 92 5.31 7.65 10.26
N ILE A 93 5.15 7.33 8.98
CA ILE A 93 5.96 7.89 7.89
C ILE A 93 5.83 9.41 7.87
N ASN A 94 4.60 9.95 7.88
CA ASN A 94 4.38 11.40 7.89
C ASN A 94 5.08 12.08 9.09
N GLN A 95 5.01 11.46 10.28
CA GLN A 95 5.69 12.00 11.47
C GLN A 95 7.22 11.96 11.35
N LEU A 96 7.77 10.93 10.72
CA LEU A 96 9.21 10.82 10.49
C LEU A 96 9.68 11.84 9.44
N GLU A 97 8.89 12.05 8.39
CA GLU A 97 9.14 13.07 7.36
C GLU A 97 9.11 14.49 7.97
N ASP A 98 8.10 14.81 8.78
CA ASP A 98 8.05 16.08 9.52
C ASP A 98 9.30 16.30 10.38
N LYS A 99 9.81 15.21 10.98
CA LYS A 99 11.01 15.25 11.82
C LYS A 99 12.28 15.42 11.00
N ILE A 100 12.35 14.83 9.80
CA ILE A 100 13.45 15.05 8.86
C ILE A 100 13.48 16.52 8.46
N THR A 101 12.36 17.10 8.03
CA THR A 101 12.26 18.53 7.70
C THR A 101 12.72 19.41 8.86
N GLN A 102 12.27 19.13 10.08
CA GLN A 102 12.71 19.87 11.27
C GLN A 102 14.21 19.74 11.55
N LEU A 103 14.80 18.57 11.30
CA LEU A 103 16.24 18.33 11.48
C LEU A 103 17.06 19.00 10.38
N GLU A 104 16.59 18.98 9.13
CA GLU A 104 17.19 19.70 8.01
C GLU A 104 17.20 21.22 8.27
N ASP A 105 16.09 21.77 8.77
CA ASP A 105 16.00 23.16 9.20
C ASP A 105 16.96 23.48 10.35
N ALA A 106 17.14 22.55 11.30
CA ALA A 106 18.06 22.73 12.41
C ALA A 106 19.53 22.67 11.95
N VAL A 107 19.86 21.79 11.00
CA VAL A 107 21.19 21.71 10.38
C VAL A 107 21.47 22.93 9.52
N SER A 108 20.49 23.43 8.78
CA SER A 108 20.57 24.67 8.01
C SER A 108 20.90 25.86 8.93
N ARG A 109 20.17 25.99 10.05
CA ARG A 109 20.45 27.00 11.09
C ARG A 109 21.84 26.87 11.71
N ALA A 110 22.35 25.65 11.86
CA ALA A 110 23.68 25.40 12.43
C ALA A 110 24.83 25.70 11.45
N ARG A 111 24.57 25.77 10.13
CA ARG A 111 25.58 25.95 9.07
C ARG A 111 25.77 27.40 8.60
N GLY A 112 25.35 28.39 9.38
CA GLY A 112 25.19 29.78 8.96
C GLY A 112 26.32 30.42 8.11
N SER A 113 25.86 31.19 7.11
CA SER A 113 26.53 32.25 6.31
C SER A 113 27.42 31.82 5.14
N ASP A 114 26.84 31.71 3.95
CA ASP A 114 27.34 32.37 2.72
C ASP A 114 26.18 32.49 1.70
N SER A 115 25.62 33.71 1.59
CA SER A 115 24.40 34.10 0.86
C SER A 115 23.12 33.43 1.40
N GLU A 116 21.97 34.11 1.36
CA GLU A 116 20.68 33.53 1.76
C GLU A 116 20.46 32.21 1.00
N ALA A 117 20.60 31.08 1.70
CA ALA A 117 20.64 29.77 1.08
C ALA A 117 19.26 29.44 0.50
N LEU A 118 19.08 29.66 -0.80
CA LEU A 118 17.88 29.28 -1.55
C LEU A 118 17.55 27.82 -1.23
N SER A 119 16.39 27.62 -0.60
CA SER A 119 15.80 26.34 -0.26
C SER A 119 14.43 26.24 -0.94
N PHE A 120 14.00 25.02 -1.24
CA PHE A 120 12.62 24.79 -1.65
C PHE A 120 11.68 25.34 -0.59
N ARG A 121 10.62 26.02 -1.03
CA ARG A 121 9.61 26.53 -0.10
C ARG A 121 8.89 25.39 0.62
N GLU A 122 8.61 24.32 -0.12
CA GLU A 122 7.99 23.11 0.39
C GLU A 122 8.31 21.94 -0.55
N VAL A 123 8.37 20.73 0.00
CA VAL A 123 8.53 19.49 -0.77
C VAL A 123 7.42 18.54 -0.35
N HIS A 124 6.61 18.12 -1.32
CA HIS A 124 5.49 17.21 -1.13
C HIS A 124 5.74 15.88 -1.82
N ARG A 125 5.25 14.80 -1.22
CA ARG A 125 5.29 13.44 -1.76
C ARG A 125 3.86 12.99 -2.03
N TYR A 126 3.51 12.84 -3.31
CA TYR A 126 2.18 12.40 -3.73
C TYR A 126 2.22 10.97 -4.26
N ARG A 127 1.23 10.16 -3.87
CA ARG A 127 1.13 8.75 -4.24
C ARG A 127 -0.25 8.48 -4.85
N GLN A 128 -0.32 7.56 -5.81
CA GLN A 128 -1.55 7.02 -6.39
C GLN A 128 -2.58 8.12 -6.73
N ALA A 129 -3.82 7.98 -6.24
CA ALA A 129 -4.93 8.92 -6.46
C ALA A 129 -4.62 10.38 -6.08
N LYS A 130 -3.72 10.63 -5.12
CA LYS A 130 -3.32 12.01 -4.79
C LYS A 130 -2.43 12.62 -5.88
N ALA A 131 -1.51 11.83 -6.44
CA ALA A 131 -0.68 12.27 -7.55
C ALA A 131 -1.55 12.51 -8.79
N GLU A 132 -2.50 11.62 -9.07
CA GLU A 132 -3.46 11.80 -10.15
C GLU A 132 -4.31 13.06 -9.98
N SER A 133 -4.85 13.29 -8.78
CA SER A 133 -5.61 14.52 -8.49
C SER A 133 -4.76 15.79 -8.63
N LEU A 134 -3.47 15.74 -8.29
CA LEU A 134 -2.56 16.86 -8.53
C LEU A 134 -2.44 17.16 -10.02
N ILE A 135 -2.18 16.14 -10.85
CA ILE A 135 -2.05 16.29 -12.31
C ILE A 135 -3.34 16.88 -12.90
N GLU A 136 -4.50 16.38 -12.49
CA GLU A 136 -5.80 16.91 -12.92
C GLU A 136 -6.02 18.36 -12.51
N ARG A 137 -5.64 18.73 -11.28
CA ARG A 137 -5.74 20.12 -10.80
C ARG A 137 -4.82 21.05 -11.57
N LEU A 138 -3.58 20.65 -11.80
CA LEU A 138 -2.63 21.44 -12.59
C LEU A 138 -3.15 21.63 -14.01
N ASN A 139 -3.58 20.56 -14.69
CA ASN A 139 -4.14 20.67 -16.04
C ASN A 139 -5.46 21.48 -16.10
N SER A 140 -6.16 21.68 -14.98
CA SER A 140 -7.37 22.53 -14.93
C SER A 140 -7.04 24.03 -14.90
N TYR A 141 -5.80 24.41 -14.62
CA TYR A 141 -5.35 25.79 -14.66
C TYR A 141 -5.39 26.33 -16.09
N HIS A 142 -5.98 27.52 -16.26
CA HIS A 142 -6.03 28.22 -17.54
C HIS A 142 -5.51 29.64 -17.37
N ALA A 143 -4.55 30.01 -18.21
CA ALA A 143 -3.96 31.33 -18.31
C ALA A 143 -4.27 31.93 -19.69
N PRO A 144 -3.97 33.23 -19.92
CA PRO A 144 -3.89 33.78 -21.27
C PRO A 144 -2.92 32.99 -22.17
N PRO A 145 -2.95 33.20 -23.49
CA PRO A 145 -1.96 32.61 -24.40
C PRO A 145 -0.54 32.86 -23.91
N ASP A 146 0.30 31.82 -23.97
CA ASP A 146 1.67 31.78 -23.46
C ASP A 146 1.80 32.03 -21.94
N GLY A 147 0.75 31.76 -21.16
CA GLY A 147 0.72 31.99 -19.72
C GLY A 147 1.10 30.79 -18.85
N ALA A 148 1.13 29.57 -19.40
CA ALA A 148 1.43 28.35 -18.67
C ALA A 148 2.61 27.60 -19.31
N TYR A 149 3.75 27.56 -18.62
CA TYR A 149 4.92 26.79 -19.01
C TYR A 149 4.86 25.36 -18.47
N THR A 150 5.07 24.39 -19.36
CA THR A 150 5.36 23.00 -18.99
C THR A 150 6.58 22.52 -19.75
N GLY A 151 7.54 21.89 -19.06
CA GLY A 151 8.67 21.26 -19.74
C GLY A 151 9.34 20.17 -18.94
N MET A 152 9.80 19.13 -19.63
CA MET A 152 10.65 18.09 -19.06
C MET A 152 12.12 18.44 -19.29
N ILE A 153 12.86 18.60 -18.21
CA ILE A 153 14.27 18.98 -18.24
C ILE A 153 15.09 17.83 -17.65
N HIS A 154 16.00 17.29 -18.46
CA HIS A 154 16.88 16.19 -18.06
C HIS A 154 18.21 16.68 -17.48
N ASP A 155 18.78 17.75 -18.06
CA ASP A 155 20.10 18.25 -17.70
C ASP A 155 20.13 19.78 -17.55
N THR A 156 21.13 20.29 -16.84
CA THR A 156 21.27 21.72 -16.54
C THR A 156 21.40 22.57 -17.82
N ASP A 157 22.06 22.02 -18.84
CA ASP A 157 22.25 22.67 -20.13
C ASP A 157 20.96 22.73 -20.95
N ALA A 158 19.97 21.87 -20.65
CA ALA A 158 18.69 21.80 -21.34
C ALA A 158 17.65 22.82 -20.83
N ILE A 159 17.98 23.60 -19.78
CA ILE A 159 17.09 24.65 -19.28
C ILE A 159 16.99 25.78 -20.32
N PRO A 160 15.79 26.18 -20.78
CA PRO A 160 15.65 27.30 -21.72
C PRO A 160 15.95 28.67 -21.07
N ASP A 161 16.53 29.61 -21.83
CA ASP A 161 16.85 30.95 -21.30
C ASP A 161 15.63 31.72 -20.79
N ALA A 162 14.50 31.61 -21.49
CA ALA A 162 13.23 32.22 -21.04
C ALA A 162 12.81 31.71 -19.65
N LEU A 163 13.04 30.43 -19.35
CA LEU A 163 12.76 29.86 -18.03
C LEU A 163 13.80 30.35 -17.00
N ARG A 164 15.05 30.55 -17.40
CA ARG A 164 16.07 31.12 -16.51
C ARG A 164 15.72 32.54 -16.09
N GLU A 165 15.25 33.36 -17.03
CA GLU A 165 14.80 34.73 -16.74
C GLU A 165 13.57 34.75 -15.83
N GLN A 166 12.61 33.84 -16.03
CA GLN A 166 11.39 33.73 -15.23
C GLN A 166 11.68 33.31 -13.77
N LEU A 167 12.60 32.36 -13.59
CA LEU A 167 12.91 31.79 -12.27
C LEU A 167 14.01 32.56 -11.54
N ASP A 168 14.84 33.30 -12.26
CA ASP A 168 15.96 34.07 -11.74
C ASP A 168 16.87 33.18 -10.87
N ASP A 169 17.16 33.57 -9.63
CA ASP A 169 17.96 32.78 -8.69
C ASP A 169 17.39 31.37 -8.40
N ARG A 170 16.08 31.15 -8.60
CA ARG A 170 15.43 29.85 -8.34
C ARG A 170 15.79 28.77 -9.35
N VAL A 171 16.45 29.10 -10.45
CA VAL A 171 17.01 28.09 -11.39
C VAL A 171 17.97 27.14 -10.67
N ALA A 172 18.70 27.62 -9.65
CA ALA A 172 19.57 26.77 -8.84
C ALA A 172 18.80 25.67 -8.08
N LEU A 173 17.52 25.90 -7.75
CA LEU A 173 16.65 24.89 -7.14
C LEU A 173 16.24 23.82 -8.16
N LEU A 174 15.96 24.21 -9.41
CA LEU A 174 15.70 23.26 -10.48
C LEU A 174 16.88 22.32 -10.72
N GLN A 175 18.09 22.87 -10.80
CA GLN A 175 19.31 22.09 -11.06
C GLN A 175 19.55 20.97 -10.03
N ARG A 176 19.10 21.17 -8.78
CA ARG A 176 19.19 20.17 -7.71
C ARG A 176 18.19 19.02 -7.84
N ARG A 177 17.19 19.15 -8.71
CA ARG A 177 16.06 18.21 -8.87
C ARG A 177 15.99 17.56 -10.24
N LEU A 178 16.92 17.87 -11.13
CA LEU A 178 16.98 17.25 -12.45
C LEU A 178 17.28 15.74 -12.31
N PRO A 179 16.66 14.88 -13.13
CA PRO A 179 15.66 15.19 -14.16
C PRO A 179 14.26 15.48 -13.57
N CYS A 180 13.58 16.54 -14.01
CA CYS A 180 12.23 16.86 -13.54
C CYS A 180 11.35 17.57 -14.57
N ILE A 181 10.03 17.50 -14.35
CA ILE A 181 9.05 18.31 -15.06
C ILE A 181 8.89 19.64 -14.32
N VAL A 182 9.02 20.74 -15.04
CA VAL A 182 8.87 22.10 -14.54
C VAL A 182 7.52 22.66 -14.98
N VAL A 183 6.80 23.26 -14.03
CA VAL A 183 5.48 23.84 -14.21
C VAL A 183 5.51 25.25 -13.63
N VAL A 184 5.38 26.26 -14.48
CA VAL A 184 5.48 27.68 -14.09
C VAL A 184 4.40 28.50 -14.80
N ASP A 185 3.73 29.40 -14.09
CA ASP A 185 2.84 30.37 -14.71
C ASP A 185 3.50 31.75 -14.92
N ASP A 186 2.89 32.56 -15.77
CA ASP A 186 3.33 33.93 -16.07
C ASP A 186 3.28 34.87 -14.86
N THR A 187 2.38 34.61 -13.90
CA THR A 187 2.26 35.42 -12.68
C THR A 187 3.20 34.98 -11.54
N GLY A 188 3.81 33.80 -11.65
CA GLY A 188 4.68 33.22 -10.63
C GLY A 188 3.95 32.66 -9.39
N ILE A 189 2.63 32.52 -9.45
CA ILE A 189 1.83 31.87 -8.39
C ILE A 189 2.14 30.36 -8.34
N ILE A 190 2.34 29.75 -9.50
CA ILE A 190 2.67 28.35 -9.68
C ILE A 190 4.12 28.29 -10.16
N SER A 191 4.97 27.67 -9.36
CA SER A 191 6.39 27.47 -9.65
C SER A 191 6.82 26.16 -9.01
N LEU A 192 6.71 25.07 -9.77
CA LEU A 192 6.85 23.70 -9.28
C LEU A 192 7.86 22.92 -10.12
N SER A 193 8.54 21.99 -9.46
CA SER A 193 9.29 20.90 -10.09
C SER A 193 8.71 19.57 -9.63
N LEU A 194 8.54 18.63 -10.56
CA LEU A 194 7.97 17.31 -10.34
C LEU A 194 8.98 16.24 -10.77
N GLU A 195 9.46 15.43 -9.83
CA GLU A 195 10.16 14.18 -10.12
C GLU A 195 9.10 13.09 -10.33
N VAL A 196 9.11 12.45 -11.50
CA VAL A 196 8.09 11.47 -11.90
C VAL A 196 8.71 10.09 -12.22
N PRO A 197 8.02 8.98 -11.93
CA PRO A 197 8.52 7.62 -12.17
C PRO A 197 8.86 7.29 -13.63
N HIS A 198 8.05 7.81 -14.57
CA HIS A 198 8.21 7.54 -16.00
C HIS A 198 8.42 8.87 -16.76
N PRO A 199 9.64 9.45 -16.67
CA PRO A 199 9.92 10.74 -17.28
C PRO A 199 9.79 10.68 -18.81
N PRO A 200 9.08 11.63 -19.45
CA PRO A 200 9.01 11.71 -20.90
C PRO A 200 10.33 12.20 -21.52
N ASN A 201 10.40 12.14 -22.86
CA ASN A 201 11.45 12.84 -23.60
C ASN A 201 11.42 14.34 -23.31
N ALA A 202 12.58 15.00 -23.43
CA ALA A 202 12.68 16.45 -23.23
C ALA A 202 11.67 17.21 -24.10
N PHE A 203 10.95 18.14 -23.48
CA PHE A 203 10.06 19.07 -24.16
C PHE A 203 9.96 20.35 -23.34
N ALA A 204 9.59 21.46 -23.99
CA ALA A 204 9.34 22.73 -23.33
C ALA A 204 8.35 23.53 -24.17
N GLY A 205 7.35 24.12 -23.53
CA GLY A 205 6.35 24.91 -24.22
C GLY A 205 5.57 25.80 -23.27
N TRP A 206 5.20 26.96 -23.78
CA TRP A 206 4.19 27.84 -23.21
C TRP A 206 2.87 27.59 -23.93
N ASP A 207 1.79 27.54 -23.17
CA ASP A 207 0.43 27.35 -23.67
C ASP A 207 -0.57 28.08 -22.75
N GLU A 208 -1.86 27.96 -23.03
CA GLU A 208 -2.95 28.46 -22.19
C GLU A 208 -3.19 27.57 -20.96
N SER A 209 -2.61 26.36 -20.89
CA SER A 209 -2.77 25.41 -19.79
C SER A 209 -1.54 24.52 -19.62
N PHE A 210 -1.41 23.87 -18.46
CA PHE A 210 -0.35 22.88 -18.26
C PHE A 210 -0.63 21.58 -19.02
N SER A 211 0.42 20.96 -19.56
CA SER A 211 0.33 19.74 -20.38
C SER A 211 0.97 18.56 -19.67
N LEU A 212 0.29 18.04 -18.64
CA LEU A 212 0.75 16.90 -17.86
C LEU A 212 -0.02 15.63 -18.20
N GLN A 213 0.66 14.48 -18.21
CA GLN A 213 0.05 13.20 -18.60
C GLN A 213 0.10 12.18 -17.46
N LYS A 214 -1.03 11.49 -17.21
CA LYS A 214 -1.15 10.47 -16.15
C LYS A 214 -0.15 9.32 -16.30
N ARG A 215 0.21 8.97 -17.54
CA ARG A 215 1.18 7.90 -17.82
C ARG A 215 2.58 8.14 -17.24
N TRP A 216 2.92 9.39 -16.89
CA TRP A 216 4.22 9.72 -16.31
C TRP A 216 4.31 9.34 -14.84
N ILE A 217 3.17 9.16 -14.17
CA ILE A 217 3.08 8.92 -12.73
C ILE A 217 2.58 7.52 -12.38
N GLN A 218 1.96 6.80 -13.32
CA GLN A 218 1.48 5.43 -13.13
C GLN A 218 1.19 4.76 -14.49
N PRO A 219 1.11 3.42 -14.55
CA PRO A 219 0.71 2.69 -15.74
C PRO A 219 -0.68 3.11 -16.23
N THR A 220 -0.91 3.05 -17.54
CA THR A 220 -2.24 3.39 -18.11
C THR A 220 -3.15 2.18 -18.23
N HIS A 221 -4.46 2.39 -18.04
CA HIS A 221 -5.47 1.33 -18.07
C HIS A 221 -5.29 0.42 -19.30
N ARG A 222 -5.08 -0.88 -19.04
CA ARG A 222 -4.84 -2.04 -19.94
C ARG A 222 -3.42 -2.56 -19.98
N ARG A 223 -2.43 -1.84 -19.43
CA ARG A 223 -1.06 -2.35 -19.31
C ARG A 223 -0.61 -2.37 -17.86
N GLN A 224 0.36 -3.23 -17.58
CA GLN A 224 0.93 -3.42 -16.26
C GLN A 224 2.44 -3.18 -16.34
N SER A 225 2.98 -2.57 -15.30
CA SER A 225 4.42 -2.54 -15.07
C SER A 225 4.86 -3.84 -14.40
N ILE A 226 5.94 -4.42 -14.91
CA ILE A 226 6.60 -5.55 -14.27
C ILE A 226 7.66 -4.97 -13.37
N ILE A 227 7.63 -5.32 -12.07
CA ILE A 227 8.52 -4.75 -11.08
C ILE A 227 9.26 -5.88 -10.39
N ALA A 228 10.59 -5.83 -10.44
CA ALA A 228 11.46 -6.75 -9.73
C ALA A 228 12.22 -6.01 -8.62
N LEU A 229 12.12 -6.48 -7.39
CA LEU A 229 12.97 -6.06 -6.28
C LEU A 229 14.16 -7.02 -6.17
N VAL A 230 15.37 -6.48 -6.22
CA VAL A 230 16.63 -7.23 -6.18
C VAL A 230 17.49 -6.74 -5.02
N ARG A 231 17.73 -7.64 -4.09
CA ARG A 231 18.72 -7.48 -3.03
C ARG A 231 19.65 -8.67 -3.03
N SER A 232 20.75 -8.55 -2.30
CA SER A 232 21.71 -9.64 -2.14
C SER A 232 21.01 -10.94 -1.71
N ASP A 233 20.07 -10.87 -0.77
CA ASP A 233 19.36 -12.01 -0.17
C ASP A 233 17.89 -12.16 -0.58
N VAL A 234 17.31 -11.19 -1.30
CA VAL A 234 15.88 -11.16 -1.65
C VAL A 234 15.72 -10.93 -3.14
N PHE A 235 14.81 -11.68 -3.75
CA PHE A 235 14.26 -11.39 -5.06
C PHE A 235 12.74 -11.43 -4.94
N ALA A 236 12.07 -10.42 -5.46
CA ALA A 236 10.61 -10.39 -5.51
C ALA A 236 10.16 -9.83 -6.85
N LEU A 237 9.14 -10.42 -7.44
CA LEU A 237 8.59 -10.05 -8.74
C LEU A 237 7.09 -9.84 -8.59
N CYS A 238 6.58 -8.73 -9.12
CA CYS A 238 5.14 -8.47 -9.20
C CYS A 238 4.77 -7.79 -10.52
N THR A 239 3.47 -7.78 -10.81
CA THR A 239 2.88 -6.85 -11.75
C THR A 239 2.12 -5.75 -11.01
N TYR A 240 2.09 -4.56 -11.59
CA TYR A 240 1.44 -3.38 -11.03
C TYR A 240 0.65 -2.66 -12.12
N ASP A 241 -0.63 -2.38 -11.87
CA ASP A 241 -1.54 -1.75 -12.84
C ASP A 241 -1.90 -0.29 -12.51
N GLY A 242 -1.27 0.28 -11.48
CA GLY A 242 -1.59 1.60 -10.92
C GLY A 242 -2.37 1.54 -9.61
N GLU A 243 -3.07 0.45 -9.33
CA GLU A 243 -3.90 0.30 -8.12
C GLU A 243 -3.53 -0.94 -7.31
N THR A 244 -3.32 -2.07 -7.97
CA THR A 244 -3.07 -3.36 -7.33
C THR A 244 -1.68 -3.89 -7.63
N ILE A 245 -1.07 -4.52 -6.61
CA ILE A 245 0.19 -5.23 -6.73
C ILE A 245 -0.13 -6.72 -6.72
N ASP A 246 0.12 -7.40 -7.84
CA ASP A 246 -0.06 -8.83 -7.98
C ASP A 246 1.31 -9.53 -7.91
N THR A 247 1.57 -10.19 -6.78
CA THR A 247 2.83 -10.90 -6.54
C THR A 247 2.96 -12.14 -7.44
N VAL A 248 4.08 -12.25 -8.13
CA VAL A 248 4.41 -13.34 -9.05
C VAL A 248 5.42 -14.32 -8.43
N ASP A 249 6.52 -13.79 -7.88
CA ASP A 249 7.56 -14.60 -7.24
C ASP A 249 8.10 -13.89 -5.99
N LEU A 250 8.37 -14.67 -4.94
CA LEU A 250 9.05 -14.21 -3.73
C LEU A 250 10.11 -15.25 -3.36
N THR A 251 11.36 -14.86 -3.50
CA THR A 251 12.52 -15.70 -3.20
C THR A 251 13.39 -15.03 -2.15
N GLN A 252 13.72 -15.76 -1.08
CA GLN A 252 14.69 -15.32 -0.08
C GLN A 252 15.80 -16.35 0.07
N THR A 253 17.04 -15.92 -0.12
CA THR A 253 18.23 -16.77 -0.04
C THR A 253 18.98 -16.49 1.27
N ALA A 254 19.23 -17.53 2.05
CA ALA A 254 20.01 -17.41 3.28
C ALA A 254 21.50 -17.19 2.97
N ILE A 255 21.92 -15.94 2.98
CA ILE A 255 23.31 -15.54 2.74
C ILE A 255 24.06 -15.45 4.06
N THR A 256 25.28 -15.96 4.08
CA THR A 256 26.10 -15.94 5.29
C THR A 256 26.52 -14.50 5.63
N GLU A 257 26.05 -13.97 6.77
CA GLU A 257 26.38 -12.62 7.21
C GLU A 257 27.86 -12.43 7.58
N GLN A 258 28.32 -11.18 7.54
CA GLN A 258 29.67 -10.80 7.98
C GLN A 258 29.82 -11.02 9.50
N HIS A 259 30.58 -12.04 9.90
CA HIS A 259 31.06 -12.13 11.27
C HIS A 259 32.35 -11.32 11.43
N SER A 260 32.32 -10.27 12.26
CA SER A 260 33.47 -9.40 12.55
C SER A 260 34.63 -10.05 13.32
N LYS A 261 34.66 -11.39 13.41
CA LYS A 261 35.77 -12.11 14.05
C LYS A 261 36.93 -12.22 13.06
N GLY A 262 37.73 -11.16 13.02
CA GLY A 262 38.94 -11.06 12.21
C GLY A 262 39.89 -12.25 12.43
N GLY A 263 40.23 -12.92 11.34
CA GLY A 263 41.12 -14.08 11.32
C GLY A 263 41.28 -14.67 9.94
N PHE A 264 42.29 -15.53 9.76
CA PHE A 264 42.71 -16.18 8.51
C PHE A 264 41.62 -16.92 7.70
N SER A 265 40.39 -17.02 8.21
CA SER A 265 39.22 -17.58 7.53
C SER A 265 38.34 -16.53 6.82
N GLN A 266 38.56 -15.23 7.04
CA GLN A 266 37.72 -14.15 6.53
C GLN A 266 37.58 -14.16 5.00
N SER A 267 38.71 -14.28 4.28
CA SER A 267 38.70 -14.28 2.81
C SER A 267 37.96 -15.47 2.19
N ARG A 268 37.84 -16.60 2.90
CA ARG A 268 37.06 -17.76 2.42
C ARG A 268 35.56 -17.57 2.64
N PHE A 269 35.17 -16.87 3.71
CA PHE A 269 33.77 -16.52 3.97
C PHE A 269 33.27 -15.46 2.98
N GLU A 270 34.07 -14.43 2.73
CA GLU A 270 33.76 -13.40 1.73
C GLU A 270 33.55 -14.02 0.35
N ARG A 271 34.50 -14.83 -0.14
CA ARG A 271 34.35 -15.53 -1.44
C ARG A 271 33.11 -16.42 -1.52
N ARG A 272 32.78 -17.12 -0.43
CA ARG A 272 31.59 -17.98 -0.40
C ARG A 272 30.31 -17.15 -0.44
N ARG A 273 30.30 -16.03 0.26
CA ARG A 273 29.19 -15.07 0.25
C ARG A 273 29.00 -14.47 -1.14
N ASP A 274 30.07 -14.01 -1.76
CA ASP A 274 30.02 -13.44 -3.11
C ASP A 274 29.47 -14.45 -4.11
N GLN A 275 29.92 -15.72 -4.03
CA GLN A 275 29.39 -16.80 -4.86
C GLN A 275 27.91 -17.10 -4.59
N GLN A 276 27.46 -17.00 -3.32
CA GLN A 276 26.04 -17.15 -2.97
C GLN A 276 25.19 -16.01 -3.57
N ILE A 277 25.69 -14.77 -3.51
CA ILE A 277 25.04 -13.60 -4.11
C ILE A 277 24.95 -13.79 -5.62
N GLU A 278 26.06 -14.10 -6.29
CA GLU A 278 26.10 -14.31 -7.75
C GLU A 278 25.09 -15.38 -8.19
N THR A 279 25.03 -16.51 -7.47
CA THR A 279 24.06 -17.58 -7.76
C THR A 279 22.61 -17.11 -7.58
N HIS A 280 22.33 -16.31 -6.55
CA HIS A 280 21.00 -15.76 -6.31
C HIS A 280 20.59 -14.78 -7.42
N ILE A 281 21.51 -13.91 -7.85
CA ILE A 281 21.26 -12.94 -8.92
C ILE A 281 21.07 -13.61 -10.29
N ASP A 282 21.87 -14.63 -10.61
CA ASP A 282 21.69 -15.43 -11.82
C ASP A 282 20.30 -16.09 -11.85
N SER A 283 19.86 -16.62 -10.70
CA SER A 283 18.53 -17.22 -10.56
C SER A 283 17.42 -16.17 -10.76
N ALA A 284 17.54 -15.02 -10.08
CA ALA A 284 16.60 -13.89 -10.20
C ALA A 284 16.46 -13.42 -11.65
N ARG A 285 17.60 -13.24 -12.34
CA ARG A 285 17.64 -12.83 -13.74
C ARG A 285 16.99 -13.87 -14.66
N SER A 286 17.23 -15.16 -14.42
CA SER A 286 16.60 -16.25 -15.16
C SER A 286 15.08 -16.27 -14.97
N THR A 287 14.60 -16.06 -13.74
CA THR A 287 13.17 -15.99 -13.42
C THR A 287 12.52 -14.81 -14.14
N LEU A 288 13.09 -13.61 -14.03
CA LEU A 288 12.57 -12.42 -14.71
C LEU A 288 12.52 -12.61 -16.22
N LYS A 289 13.61 -13.09 -16.84
CA LYS A 289 13.67 -13.34 -18.27
C LYS A 289 12.62 -14.36 -18.75
N THR A 290 12.42 -15.43 -17.98
CA THR A 290 11.39 -16.44 -18.27
C THR A 290 10.00 -15.80 -18.22
N PHE A 291 9.71 -15.06 -17.15
CA PHE A 291 8.45 -14.35 -17.01
C PHE A 291 8.17 -13.38 -18.16
N LEU A 292 9.17 -12.58 -18.56
CA LEU A 292 9.08 -11.67 -19.71
C LEU A 292 8.86 -12.38 -21.05
N THR A 293 9.38 -13.60 -21.20
CA THR A 293 9.21 -14.39 -22.43
C THR A 293 7.83 -15.04 -22.49
N GLU A 294 7.27 -15.41 -21.34
CA GLU A 294 5.94 -16.03 -21.23
C GLU A 294 4.79 -15.01 -21.22
N THR A 295 5.08 -13.78 -20.82
CA THR A 295 4.09 -12.69 -20.75
C THR A 295 3.88 -12.05 -22.12
N ASP A 296 2.62 -11.73 -22.44
CA ASP A 296 2.29 -11.00 -23.67
C ASP A 296 2.86 -9.58 -23.62
N THR A 297 3.76 -9.25 -24.55
CA THR A 297 4.38 -7.93 -24.68
C THR A 297 3.36 -6.80 -24.85
N GLU A 298 2.15 -7.06 -25.34
CA GLU A 298 1.11 -6.03 -25.48
C GLU A 298 0.52 -5.57 -24.13
N LEU A 299 0.64 -6.41 -23.09
CA LEU A 299 0.18 -6.15 -21.72
C LEU A 299 1.25 -5.44 -20.87
N ILE A 300 2.51 -5.45 -21.31
CA ILE A 300 3.62 -4.86 -20.56
C ILE A 300 3.72 -3.37 -20.91
N ASP A 301 3.63 -2.51 -19.90
CA ASP A 301 3.91 -1.08 -20.08
C ASP A 301 5.41 -0.81 -20.01
N THR A 302 6.04 -1.31 -18.96
CA THR A 302 7.47 -1.15 -18.70
C THR A 302 7.98 -2.18 -17.69
N VAL A 303 9.28 -2.48 -17.74
CA VAL A 303 9.99 -3.32 -16.78
C VAL A 303 10.86 -2.44 -15.87
N VAL A 304 10.58 -2.47 -14.57
CA VAL A 304 11.29 -1.71 -13.55
C VAL A 304 12.05 -2.65 -12.63
N VAL A 305 13.33 -2.41 -12.41
CA VAL A 305 14.14 -3.16 -11.44
C VAL A 305 14.58 -2.22 -10.31
N LEU A 306 14.14 -2.55 -9.10
CA LEU A 306 14.40 -1.80 -7.88
C LEU A 306 15.37 -2.59 -7.01
N GLY A 307 16.29 -1.94 -6.30
CA GLY A 307 17.20 -2.74 -5.47
C GLY A 307 18.46 -2.07 -4.96
N GLU A 308 19.43 -2.91 -4.60
CA GLU A 308 20.77 -2.47 -4.20
C GLU A 308 21.57 -1.98 -5.43
N GLN A 309 22.16 -0.78 -5.32
CA GLN A 309 22.91 -0.14 -6.42
C GLN A 309 23.95 -1.05 -7.08
N THR A 310 24.64 -1.88 -6.28
CA THR A 310 25.71 -2.76 -6.75
C THR A 310 25.22 -3.94 -7.58
N LEU A 311 23.92 -4.21 -7.58
CA LEU A 311 23.31 -5.37 -8.25
C LEU A 311 22.44 -4.96 -9.45
N LEU A 312 22.06 -3.69 -9.55
CA LEU A 312 21.16 -3.23 -10.62
C LEU A 312 21.77 -3.40 -12.01
N SER A 313 23.08 -3.20 -12.18
CA SER A 313 23.76 -3.34 -13.47
C SER A 313 23.66 -4.75 -14.06
N ASP A 314 23.40 -5.77 -13.22
CA ASP A 314 23.18 -7.14 -13.69
C ASP A 314 21.82 -7.32 -14.38
N PHE A 315 20.99 -6.28 -14.48
CA PHE A 315 19.65 -6.29 -15.10
C PHE A 315 19.50 -5.28 -16.24
N ASP A 316 20.57 -4.59 -16.66
CA ASP A 316 20.55 -3.52 -17.68
C ASP A 316 19.89 -3.93 -19.01
N ASP A 317 19.97 -5.20 -19.41
CA ASP A 317 19.38 -5.71 -20.65
C ASP A 317 17.93 -6.21 -20.52
N LEU A 318 17.39 -6.25 -19.30
CA LEU A 318 16.02 -6.69 -19.00
C LEU A 318 15.12 -5.55 -18.53
N ALA A 319 15.69 -4.46 -18.02
CA ALA A 319 14.97 -3.36 -17.41
C ALA A 319 14.89 -2.13 -18.34
N ASP A 320 13.73 -1.49 -18.38
CA ASP A 320 13.58 -0.15 -18.98
C ASP A 320 13.99 0.94 -17.97
N HIS A 321 13.73 0.71 -16.69
CA HIS A 321 14.05 1.61 -15.59
C HIS A 321 14.69 0.87 -14.43
N MET A 322 15.69 1.50 -13.81
CA MET A 322 16.38 0.97 -12.65
C MET A 322 16.54 2.06 -11.59
N GLU A 323 16.23 1.72 -10.34
CA GLU A 323 16.35 2.66 -9.24
C GLU A 323 16.79 1.97 -7.95
N THR A 324 17.61 2.67 -7.18
CA THR A 324 18.04 2.20 -5.87
C THR A 324 16.96 2.41 -4.83
N VAL A 325 16.64 1.37 -4.06
CA VAL A 325 15.61 1.43 -3.00
C VAL A 325 16.14 0.78 -1.73
N ASP A 326 15.90 1.43 -0.58
CA ASP A 326 16.21 0.88 0.76
C ASP A 326 14.99 0.11 1.31
N ALA A 327 14.58 -0.96 0.61
CA ALA A 327 13.49 -1.82 1.05
C ALA A 327 14.01 -2.91 1.98
N ARG A 328 13.53 -2.94 3.22
CA ARG A 328 14.02 -3.85 4.27
C ARG A 328 12.95 -4.83 4.72
N GLY A 329 13.40 -5.93 5.32
CA GLY A 329 12.53 -6.95 5.88
C GLY A 329 12.17 -8.04 4.88
N GLU A 330 11.01 -8.66 5.10
CA GLU A 330 10.52 -9.82 4.36
C GLU A 330 10.21 -9.47 2.89
N PRO A 331 10.38 -10.43 1.95
CA PRO A 331 10.25 -10.17 0.51
C PRO A 331 8.97 -9.45 0.09
N GLU A 332 7.83 -9.88 0.61
CA GLU A 332 6.52 -9.31 0.23
C GLU A 332 6.39 -7.85 0.68
N LYS A 333 6.72 -7.57 1.94
CA LYS A 333 6.64 -6.22 2.50
C LYS A 333 7.65 -5.29 1.84
N ALA A 334 8.87 -5.77 1.64
CA ALA A 334 9.92 -5.03 0.96
C ALA A 334 9.51 -4.68 -0.48
N LEU A 335 8.87 -5.60 -1.20
CA LEU A 335 8.34 -5.34 -2.55
C LEU A 335 7.27 -4.25 -2.52
N GLN A 336 6.29 -4.34 -1.63
CA GLN A 336 5.23 -3.32 -1.52
C GLN A 336 5.79 -1.93 -1.20
N GLU A 337 6.75 -1.84 -0.28
CA GLU A 337 7.44 -0.59 0.06
C GLU A 337 8.22 -0.04 -1.16
N ALA A 338 8.92 -0.91 -1.88
CA ALA A 338 9.69 -0.54 -3.07
C ALA A 338 8.78 0.04 -4.18
N VAL A 339 7.68 -0.66 -4.50
CA VAL A 339 6.70 -0.19 -5.49
C VAL A 339 6.11 1.15 -5.06
N THR A 340 5.75 1.28 -3.79
CA THR A 340 5.17 2.53 -3.26
C THR A 340 6.14 3.70 -3.33
N GLU A 341 7.42 3.48 -3.01
CA GLU A 341 8.46 4.51 -3.09
C GLU A 341 8.71 4.92 -4.54
N PHE A 342 8.85 3.96 -5.45
CA PHE A 342 9.10 4.22 -6.88
C PHE A 342 7.98 5.05 -7.51
N TYR A 343 6.70 4.74 -7.24
CA TYR A 343 5.56 5.50 -7.75
C TYR A 343 5.23 6.78 -6.96
N THR A 344 6.12 7.23 -6.07
CA THR A 344 5.94 8.49 -5.36
C THR A 344 6.41 9.66 -6.21
N VAL A 345 5.48 10.56 -6.57
CA VAL A 345 5.80 11.82 -7.25
C VAL A 345 6.27 12.83 -6.22
N ARG A 346 7.49 13.35 -6.39
CA ARG A 346 8.03 14.41 -5.51
C ARG A 346 7.83 15.76 -6.17
N VAL A 347 7.19 16.67 -5.45
CA VAL A 347 6.85 18.00 -5.93
C VAL A 347 7.54 19.03 -5.05
N SER A 348 8.45 19.79 -5.63
CA SER A 348 9.14 20.86 -4.91
C SER A 348 8.65 22.22 -5.39
N ILE A 349 8.26 23.07 -4.45
CA ILE A 349 7.88 24.46 -4.70
C ILE A 349 9.15 25.31 -4.75
N LEU A 350 9.37 25.98 -5.89
CA LEU A 350 10.60 26.71 -6.21
C LEU A 350 10.56 28.17 -5.76
#